data_AF-A0A3N9N2B6-F1
#
_entry.id   AF-A0A3N9N2B6-F1
#
_cell.length_a   1.000
_cell.length_b   1.000
_cell.length_c   1.000
_cell.angle_alpha   90.00
_cell.angle_beta   90.00
_cell.angle_gamma   90.00
#
_symmetry.space_group_name_H-M   'P 1'
#
loop_
_entity.id
_entity.type
_entity.pdbx_description
1 polymer ?
#
loop_
_entity_poly.entity_id
_entity_poly.type
_entity_poly.pdbx_seq_one_letter_code
_entity_poly.pdbx_strand_id
1 'polypeptide(L)'
;MKCRTIQRKLSAYMDNEVDRDQKATIEDHLQHCQACQQLLGELNKTWSLLSLLPEAESVPYFFTRLNARLTSEKAGQRSKWIDRVLIPATAVAITILGIITGDIVGKNGDAMAEQLTEDEIASALYLDSFDDFPTASLGEAYFDLVSLEQ
;
A
#
# COMPACT_ATOMS: atom_id res chain seq x y z
N MET A 1 33.68 -23.19 41.17
CA MET A 1 33.07 -21.91 41.62
C MET A 1 32.58 -22.02 43.06
N LYS A 2 32.41 -20.89 43.78
CA LYS A 2 31.84 -20.87 45.15
C LYS A 2 30.31 -21.01 45.09
N CYS A 3 29.72 -21.85 45.94
CA CYS A 3 28.27 -22.12 45.96
C CYS A 3 27.44 -20.83 46.05
N ARG A 4 27.84 -19.89 46.93
CA ARG A 4 27.14 -18.60 47.10
C ARG A 4 26.98 -17.81 45.80
N THR A 5 27.97 -17.87 44.91
CA THR A 5 27.91 -17.19 43.60
C THR A 5 26.90 -17.86 42.68
N ILE A 6 26.88 -19.19 42.67
CA ILE A 6 25.96 -19.98 41.85
C ILE A 6 24.53 -19.81 42.35
N GLN A 7 24.29 -19.95 43.65
CA GLN A 7 22.96 -19.80 44.27
C GLN A 7 22.32 -18.45 43.93
N ARG A 8 23.08 -17.35 43.94
CA ARG A 8 22.59 -16.02 43.56
C ARG A 8 22.21 -15.90 42.08
N LYS A 9 22.78 -16.75 41.21
CA LYS A 9 22.54 -16.76 39.77
C LYS A 9 21.50 -17.79 39.32
N LEU A 10 21.01 -18.66 40.20
CA LEU A 10 20.06 -19.72 39.82
C LEU A 10 18.74 -19.18 39.26
N SER A 11 18.21 -18.06 39.79
CA SER A 11 17.00 -17.43 39.24
C SER A 11 17.23 -16.96 37.80
N ALA A 12 18.26 -16.13 37.57
CA ALA A 12 18.62 -15.67 36.23
C ALA A 12 18.92 -16.84 35.27
N TYR A 13 19.49 -17.94 35.78
CA TYR A 13 19.69 -19.16 34.99
C TYR A 13 18.36 -19.81 34.58
N MET A 14 17.37 -19.89 35.48
CA MET A 14 16.02 -20.41 35.16
C MET A 14 15.31 -19.55 34.12
N ASP A 15 15.52 -18.23 34.18
CA ASP A 15 14.91 -17.25 33.27
C ASP A 15 15.69 -17.13 31.93
N ASN A 16 16.76 -17.91 31.72
CA ASN A 16 17.70 -17.81 30.60
C ASN A 16 18.35 -16.42 30.43
N GLU A 17 18.53 -15.68 31.53
CA GLU A 17 19.16 -14.35 31.59
C GLU A 17 20.67 -14.41 31.93
N VAL A 18 21.31 -15.55 31.73
CA VAL A 18 22.76 -15.72 31.90
C VAL A 18 23.44 -15.90 30.53
N ASP A 19 24.66 -15.38 30.39
CA ASP A 19 25.46 -15.62 29.19
C ASP A 19 25.88 -17.10 29.07
N ARG A 20 26.38 -17.50 27.88
CA ARG A 20 26.72 -18.90 27.59
C ARG A 20 27.82 -19.45 28.50
N ASP A 21 28.84 -18.65 28.80
CA ASP A 21 29.98 -19.08 29.61
C ASP A 21 29.57 -19.28 31.07
N GLN A 22 28.71 -18.39 31.58
CA GLN A 22 28.09 -18.50 32.88
C GLN A 22 27.17 -19.71 32.96
N LYS A 23 26.37 -19.96 31.92
CA LYS A 23 25.50 -21.13 31.85
C LYS A 23 26.29 -22.42 31.99
N ALA A 24 27.35 -22.59 31.19
CA ALA A 24 28.24 -23.75 31.25
C ALA A 24 28.87 -23.91 32.64
N THR A 25 29.31 -22.80 33.24
CA THR A 25 29.90 -22.82 34.60
C THR A 25 28.89 -23.23 35.68
N ILE A 26 27.63 -22.79 35.55
CA ILE A 26 26.55 -23.17 36.46
C ILE A 26 26.22 -24.65 36.30
N GLU A 27 26.08 -25.13 35.07
CA GLU A 27 25.81 -26.54 34.75
C GLU A 27 26.92 -27.46 35.29
N ASP A 28 28.20 -27.12 35.06
CA ASP A 28 29.34 -27.85 35.62
C ASP A 28 29.30 -27.90 37.15
N HIS A 29 29.01 -26.77 37.81
CA HIS A 29 28.89 -26.76 39.28
C HIS A 29 27.72 -27.61 39.77
N LEU A 30 26.59 -27.58 39.07
CA LEU A 30 25.42 -28.38 39.42
C LEU A 30 25.72 -29.88 39.31
N GLN A 31 26.58 -30.34 38.40
CA GLN A 31 26.95 -31.77 38.32
C GLN A 31 27.62 -32.28 39.59
N HIS A 32 28.34 -31.41 40.31
CA HIS A 32 29.20 -31.80 41.42
C HIS A 32 28.72 -31.31 42.80
N CYS A 33 27.71 -30.43 42.86
CA CYS A 33 27.23 -29.84 44.10
C CYS A 33 25.76 -30.14 44.39
N GLN A 34 25.52 -31.12 45.27
CA GLN A 34 24.17 -31.53 45.67
C GLN A 34 23.37 -30.41 46.35
N ALA A 35 24.01 -29.55 47.14
CA ALA A 35 23.32 -28.42 47.79
C ALA A 35 22.74 -27.41 46.78
N CYS A 36 23.48 -27.12 45.70
CA CYS A 36 23.00 -26.23 44.64
C CYS A 36 21.93 -26.91 43.76
N GLN A 37 22.04 -28.23 43.53
CA GLN A 37 20.97 -28.99 42.86
C GLN A 37 19.66 -28.97 43.66
N GLN A 38 19.74 -29.17 44.98
CA GLN A 38 18.58 -29.12 45.87
C GLN A 38 17.90 -27.76 45.83
N LEU A 39 18.67 -26.67 45.94
CA LEU A 39 18.13 -25.32 45.86
C LEU A 39 17.46 -25.03 44.51
N LEU A 40 18.07 -25.47 43.40
CA LEU A 40 17.45 -25.35 42.08
C LEU A 40 16.14 -26.15 41.99
N GLY A 41 16.09 -27.33 42.61
CA GLY A 41 14.88 -28.14 42.71
C GLY A 41 13.78 -27.47 43.53
N GLU A 42 14.13 -26.83 44.64
CA GLU A 42 13.20 -26.05 45.47
C GLU A 42 12.62 -24.86 44.71
N LEU A 43 13.46 -24.09 44.02
CA LEU A 43 13.03 -22.98 43.17
C LEU A 43 12.04 -23.43 42.08
N ASN A 44 12.34 -24.54 41.40
CA ASN A 44 11.44 -25.12 40.40
C ASN A 44 10.10 -25.56 40.99
N LYS A 45 10.10 -26.16 42.19
CA LYS A 45 8.85 -26.53 42.88
C LYS A 45 8.02 -25.29 43.19
N THR A 46 8.63 -24.23 43.71
CA THR A 46 7.93 -22.97 43.97
C THR A 46 7.32 -22.40 42.67
N TRP A 47 8.05 -22.43 41.57
CA TRP A 47 7.54 -21.99 40.26
C TRP A 47 6.35 -22.85 39.78
N SER A 48 6.43 -24.17 39.95
CA SER A 48 5.35 -25.09 39.56
C SER A 48 4.06 -24.83 40.35
N LEU A 49 4.15 -24.46 41.63
CA LEU A 49 2.98 -24.09 42.42
C LEU A 49 2.29 -22.84 41.88
N LEU A 50 3.07 -21.91 41.30
CA LEU A 50 2.52 -20.70 40.71
C LEU A 50 1.71 -20.98 39.43
N SER A 51 2.04 -22.04 38.70
CA SER A 51 1.29 -22.47 37.51
C SER A 51 -0.11 -23.02 37.82
N LEU A 52 -0.41 -23.30 39.09
CA LEU A 52 -1.75 -23.71 39.53
C LEU A 52 -2.70 -22.54 39.72
N LEU A 53 -2.20 -21.29 39.70
CA LEU A 53 -3.07 -20.13 39.81
C LEU A 53 -3.95 -20.03 38.55
N PRO A 54 -5.23 -19.62 38.71
CA PRO A 54 -6.10 -19.40 37.58
C PRO A 54 -5.49 -18.36 36.64
N GLU A 55 -5.58 -18.64 35.34
CA GLU A 55 -5.10 -17.72 34.32
C GLU A 55 -5.87 -16.40 34.42
N ALA A 56 -5.14 -15.29 34.46
CA ALA A 56 -5.76 -13.98 34.56
C ALA A 56 -6.53 -13.67 33.27
N GLU A 57 -7.81 -13.34 33.39
CA GLU A 57 -8.58 -12.88 32.23
C GLU A 57 -7.94 -11.63 31.64
N SER A 58 -7.49 -11.74 30.38
CA SER A 58 -6.96 -10.58 29.66
C SER A 58 -8.09 -9.59 29.38
N VAL A 59 -7.79 -8.29 29.47
CA VAL A 59 -8.76 -7.25 29.07
C VAL A 59 -9.22 -7.46 27.62
N PRO A 60 -10.50 -7.19 27.29
CA PRO A 60 -11.00 -7.33 25.93
C PRO A 60 -10.12 -6.58 24.91
N TYR A 61 -9.89 -7.21 23.74
CA TYR A 61 -9.09 -6.65 22.64
C TYR A 61 -7.61 -6.39 22.96
N PHE A 62 -7.06 -6.94 24.06
CA PHE A 62 -5.63 -6.80 24.40
C PHE A 62 -4.72 -7.21 23.24
N PHE A 63 -4.90 -8.42 22.71
CA PHE A 63 -4.09 -8.94 21.60
C PHE A 63 -4.27 -8.12 20.32
N THR A 64 -5.48 -7.63 20.04
CA THR A 64 -5.73 -6.75 18.89
C THR A 64 -4.94 -5.45 19.01
N ARG A 65 -4.97 -4.82 20.18
CA ARG A 65 -4.26 -3.56 20.45
C ARG A 65 -2.74 -3.76 20.46
N LEU A 66 -2.27 -4.89 21.01
CA LEU A 66 -0.86 -5.27 20.99
C LEU A 66 -0.37 -5.48 19.55
N ASN A 67 -1.08 -6.28 18.76
CA ASN A 67 -0.73 -6.54 17.38
C ASN A 67 -0.74 -5.26 16.54
N ALA A 68 -1.71 -4.37 16.75
CA ALA A 68 -1.74 -3.07 16.10
C ALA A 68 -0.47 -2.24 16.40
N ARG A 69 0.00 -2.24 17.65
CA ARG A 69 1.24 -1.54 18.03
C ARG A 69 2.47 -2.17 17.39
N LEU A 70 2.64 -3.49 17.52
CA LEU A 70 3.78 -4.23 16.93
C LEU A 70 3.84 -4.11 15.39
N THR A 71 2.68 -4.05 14.73
CA THR A 71 2.61 -3.88 13.28
C THR A 71 2.74 -2.42 12.87
N SER A 72 2.27 -1.46 13.66
CA SER A 72 2.42 -0.03 13.35
C SER A 72 3.88 0.43 13.31
N GLU A 73 4.73 -0.12 14.18
CA GLU A 73 6.18 0.13 14.12
C GLU A 73 6.80 -0.38 12.80
N LYS A 74 6.30 -1.50 12.27
CA LYS A 74 6.72 -2.04 10.96
C LYS A 74 6.03 -1.34 9.78
N ALA A 75 4.83 -0.80 9.96
CA ALA A 75 4.08 -0.11 8.91
C ALA A 75 4.63 1.29 8.64
N GLY A 76 5.26 1.95 9.63
CA GLY A 76 6.10 3.13 9.41
C GLY A 76 7.35 2.84 8.56
N GLN A 77 7.65 1.56 8.35
CA GLN A 77 8.68 1.03 7.47
C GLN A 77 8.06 0.40 6.20
N ARG A 78 6.84 0.79 5.78
CA ARG A 78 6.54 0.75 4.34
C ARG A 78 7.58 1.63 3.68
N SER A 79 8.42 1.02 2.83
CA SER A 79 9.53 1.70 2.18
C SER A 79 8.98 2.95 1.50
N LYS A 80 9.38 4.13 1.99
CA LYS A 80 9.03 5.44 1.39
C LYS A 80 9.31 5.47 -0.13
N TRP A 81 10.12 4.54 -0.62
CA TRP A 81 10.40 4.33 -2.04
C TRP A 81 9.20 3.81 -2.83
N ILE A 82 8.34 2.96 -2.25
CA ILE A 82 7.10 2.50 -2.88
C ILE A 82 6.16 3.70 -3.06
N ASP A 83 5.92 4.48 -2.01
CA ASP A 83 5.07 5.67 -2.11
C ASP A 83 5.67 6.75 -3.03
N ARG A 84 7.00 6.85 -3.12
CA ARG A 84 7.69 7.85 -3.95
C ARG A 84 7.85 7.47 -5.42
N VAL A 85 7.80 6.18 -5.77
CA VAL A 85 8.04 5.70 -7.15
C VAL A 85 6.81 5.04 -7.75
N LEU A 86 6.08 4.22 -6.99
CA LEU A 86 4.95 3.45 -7.51
C LEU A 86 3.75 4.36 -7.81
N ILE A 87 3.49 5.36 -6.96
CA ILE A 87 2.38 6.32 -7.13
C ILE A 87 2.56 7.20 -8.39
N PRO A 88 3.71 7.84 -8.66
CA PRO A 88 3.88 8.57 -9.91
C PRO A 88 3.97 7.65 -11.14
N ALA A 89 4.52 6.43 -11.01
CA ALA A 89 4.62 5.50 -12.13
C ALA A 89 3.25 5.01 -12.63
N THR A 90 2.28 4.77 -11.75
CA THR A 90 0.93 4.36 -12.16
C THR A 90 0.18 5.49 -12.88
N ALA A 91 0.33 6.73 -12.43
CA ALA A 91 -0.26 7.89 -13.11
C ALA A 91 0.26 8.03 -14.55
N VAL A 92 1.58 7.95 -14.74
CA VAL A 92 2.21 8.00 -16.07
C VAL A 92 1.77 6.82 -16.94
N ALA A 93 1.70 5.61 -16.40
CA ALA A 93 1.25 4.43 -17.13
C ALA A 93 -0.21 4.56 -17.60
N ILE A 94 -1.10 5.10 -16.78
CA ILE A 94 -2.51 5.35 -17.15
C ILE A 94 -2.59 6.40 -18.26
N THR A 95 -1.82 7.48 -18.17
CA THR A 95 -1.80 8.52 -19.22
C THR A 95 -1.28 7.96 -20.54
N ILE A 96 -0.19 7.19 -20.53
CA ILE A 96 0.36 6.56 -21.75
C ILE A 96 -0.66 5.56 -22.33
N LEU A 97 -1.28 4.74 -21.47
CA LEU A 97 -2.30 3.79 -21.92
C LEU A 97 -3.47 4.52 -22.58
N GLY A 98 -3.95 5.61 -21.98
CA GLY A 98 -5.02 6.45 -22.52
C GLY A 98 -4.69 7.09 -23.86
N ILE A 99 -3.43 7.52 -24.05
CA ILE A 99 -2.96 8.04 -25.34
C ILE A 99 -2.93 6.93 -26.40
N ILE A 100 -2.45 5.73 -26.04
CA ILE A 100 -2.38 4.59 -26.96
C ILE A 100 -3.79 4.12 -27.35
N THR A 101 -4.70 3.97 -26.40
CA THR A 101 -6.11 3.63 -26.71
C THR A 101 -6.79 4.75 -27.48
N GLY A 102 -6.49 6.02 -27.17
CA GLY A 102 -6.98 7.17 -27.92
C GLY A 102 -6.55 7.15 -29.38
N ASP A 103 -5.28 6.86 -29.67
CA ASP A 103 -4.74 6.79 -31.03
C ASP A 103 -5.33 5.61 -31.82
N ILE A 104 -5.49 4.44 -31.20
CA ILE A 104 -6.12 3.28 -31.85
C ILE A 104 -7.60 3.54 -32.16
N VAL A 105 -8.35 4.14 -31.23
CA VAL A 105 -9.75 4.51 -31.44
C VAL A 105 -9.88 5.64 -32.47
N GLY A 106 -8.96 6.62 -32.44
CA GLY A 106 -8.92 7.72 -33.40
C GLY A 106 -8.68 7.24 -34.83
N LYS A 107 -7.71 6.35 -35.04
CA LYS A 107 -7.42 5.76 -36.36
C LYS A 107 -8.53 4.84 -36.88
N ASN A 108 -9.28 4.21 -35.97
CA ASN A 108 -10.51 3.50 -36.34
C ASN A 108 -11.71 4.44 -36.53
N GLY A 109 -11.67 5.64 -35.95
CA GLY A 109 -12.62 6.73 -36.14
C GLY A 109 -12.40 7.53 -37.42
N ASP A 110 -11.16 7.56 -37.95
CA ASP A 110 -10.87 8.08 -39.29
C ASP A 110 -11.63 7.30 -40.37
N ALA A 111 -11.92 6.01 -40.14
CA ALA A 111 -12.80 5.22 -41.00
C ALA A 111 -14.30 5.61 -40.93
N MET A 112 -14.68 6.51 -40.00
CA MET A 112 -16.02 7.12 -39.91
C MET A 112 -16.02 8.63 -40.20
N ALA A 113 -14.85 9.26 -40.33
CA ALA A 113 -14.72 10.69 -40.62
C ALA A 113 -14.56 11.00 -42.12
N GLU A 114 -14.65 10.00 -43.00
CA GLU A 114 -14.61 10.18 -44.46
C GLU A 114 -16.01 10.24 -45.07
N GLN A 115 -16.94 10.99 -44.44
CA GLN A 115 -18.28 11.22 -45.01
C GLN A 115 -18.91 12.59 -44.76
N LEU A 116 -18.29 13.48 -43.98
CA LEU A 116 -18.86 14.82 -43.77
C LEU A 116 -18.10 15.81 -44.64
N THR A 117 -18.68 16.14 -45.80
CA THR A 117 -18.15 17.19 -46.67
C THR A 117 -18.22 18.55 -45.95
N GLU A 118 -17.25 19.42 -46.17
CA GLU A 118 -17.18 20.75 -45.52
C GLU A 118 -18.50 21.53 -45.67
N ASP A 119 -19.16 21.40 -46.81
CA ASP A 119 -20.48 21.99 -47.10
C ASP A 119 -21.58 21.53 -46.11
N GLU A 120 -21.57 20.25 -45.72
CA GLU A 120 -22.62 19.69 -44.84
C GLU A 120 -22.49 20.21 -43.41
N ILE A 121 -21.25 20.47 -42.98
CA ILE A 121 -20.94 21.08 -41.68
C ILE A 121 -21.28 22.58 -41.70
N ALA A 122 -20.98 23.29 -42.79
CA ALA A 122 -21.29 24.70 -42.96
C ALA A 122 -22.80 24.95 -42.89
N SER A 123 -23.59 24.16 -43.63
CA SER A 123 -25.05 24.27 -43.62
C SER A 123 -25.67 23.85 -42.27
N ALA A 124 -25.14 22.82 -41.60
CA ALA A 124 -25.64 22.40 -40.28
C ALA A 124 -25.41 23.46 -39.19
N LEU A 125 -24.33 24.23 -39.30
CA LEU A 125 -24.00 25.33 -38.39
C LEU A 125 -24.55 26.69 -38.83
N TYR A 126 -25.36 26.71 -39.90
CA TYR A 126 -25.91 27.94 -40.50
C TYR A 126 -24.83 28.97 -40.88
N LEU A 127 -23.63 28.50 -41.22
CA LEU A 127 -22.52 29.35 -41.62
C LEU A 127 -22.71 29.96 -43.01
N ASP A 128 -23.57 29.37 -43.85
CA ASP A 128 -23.99 29.93 -45.16
C ASP A 128 -24.68 31.31 -45.04
N SER A 129 -25.06 31.72 -43.82
CA SER A 129 -25.56 33.08 -43.56
C SER A 129 -24.48 34.17 -43.65
N PHE A 130 -23.20 33.78 -43.59
CA PHE A 130 -22.05 34.68 -43.66
C PHE A 130 -21.43 34.79 -45.06
N ASP A 131 -21.94 34.06 -46.05
CA ASP A 131 -21.50 34.20 -47.44
C ASP A 131 -21.87 35.56 -48.03
N ASP A 132 -21.11 35.99 -49.05
CA ASP A 132 -21.31 37.28 -49.73
C ASP A 132 -22.74 37.44 -50.29
N PHE A 133 -23.40 36.32 -50.63
CA PHE A 133 -24.80 36.26 -51.07
C PHE A 133 -25.53 35.09 -50.41
N PRO A 134 -26.10 35.27 -49.21
CA PRO A 134 -26.81 34.19 -48.53
C PRO A 134 -28.13 33.89 -49.23
N THR A 135 -28.58 32.64 -49.14
CA THR A 135 -29.84 32.17 -49.75
C THR A 135 -31.04 32.92 -49.16
N ALA A 136 -32.02 33.24 -50.02
CA ALA A 136 -33.19 34.07 -49.73
C ALA A 136 -32.88 35.53 -49.31
N SER A 137 -31.67 36.04 -49.62
CA SER A 137 -31.34 37.45 -49.43
C SER A 137 -31.82 38.32 -50.59
N LEU A 138 -32.01 39.62 -50.32
CA LEU A 138 -32.30 40.59 -51.39
C LEU A 138 -31.14 40.71 -52.39
N GLY A 139 -29.90 40.42 -51.96
CA GLY A 139 -28.72 40.42 -52.81
C GLY A 139 -28.74 39.30 -53.85
N GLU A 140 -29.08 38.08 -53.43
CA GLU A 140 -29.26 36.93 -54.33
C GLU A 140 -30.36 37.21 -55.35
N ALA A 141 -31.53 37.68 -54.91
CA ALA A 141 -32.64 38.02 -55.81
C ALA A 141 -32.26 39.11 -56.83
N TYR A 142 -31.44 40.09 -56.44
CA TYR A 142 -30.93 41.11 -57.36
C TYR A 142 -29.92 40.53 -58.37
N PHE A 143 -29.03 39.65 -57.91
CA PHE A 143 -28.04 38.99 -58.78
C PHE A 143 -28.71 38.06 -59.80
N ASP A 144 -29.74 37.32 -59.40
CA ASP A 144 -30.55 36.48 -60.31
C ASP A 144 -31.25 37.31 -61.38
N LEU A 145 -31.82 38.46 -61.01
CA LEU A 145 -32.47 39.35 -61.98
C LEU A 145 -31.47 39.94 -62.98
N VAL A 146 -30.28 40.35 -62.53
CA VAL A 146 -29.22 40.89 -63.39
C VAL A 146 -28.61 39.83 -64.30
N SER A 147 -28.51 38.59 -63.85
CA SER A 147 -27.96 37.49 -64.64
C SER A 147 -28.92 36.93 -65.70
N LEU A 148 -30.23 37.17 -65.55
CA LEU A 148 -31.26 36.81 -66.54
C LEU A 148 -31.40 37.80 -67.72
N GLU A 149 -30.79 38.99 -67.63
CA GLU A 149 -30.81 40.01 -68.69
C GLU A 149 -29.63 39.93 -69.69
N GLN A 150 -28.84 38.84 -69.68
CA GLN A 150 -27.79 38.57 -70.68
C GLN A 150 -28.12 37.37 -71.58
#